data_AF-A0A8K0X490-F1
#
_entry.id   AF-A0A8K0X490-F1
#
_cell.length_a   1.000
_cell.length_b   1.000
_cell.length_c   1.000
_cell.angle_alpha   90.00
_cell.angle_beta   90.00
_cell.angle_gamma   90.00
#
_symmetry.space_group_name_H-M   'P 1'
#
loop_
_entity.id
_entity.type
_entity.pdbx_description
1 polymer ?
#
loop_
_entity_poly.entity_id
_entity_poly.type
_entity_poly.pdbx_seq_one_letter_code
_entity_poly.pdbx_strand_id
1 'polypeptide(L)'
;MDRWMHPCAAHGCLDQRCDMDLVRIRGEIESLKAQAIQLEMQVYTIQARAAEARRRSTMAYQFNSHLGDPGLPIEYLVVCRDGFINEPPAQLFPINAAEFFSLRNPTTNRQAAMLRGLAEFYDICDPMDHDLLADRPDLVLAELATVLGLNHLEPGGY
;
A
#
# COMPACT_ATOMS: atom_id res chain seq x y z
N MET A 1 66.91 -4.46 49.94
CA MET A 1 67.30 -4.25 48.52
C MET A 1 66.06 -4.55 47.70
N ASP A 2 65.19 -3.55 47.59
CA ASP A 2 63.88 -3.65 46.96
C ASP A 2 64.01 -3.66 45.43
N ARG A 3 63.64 -4.80 44.84
CA ARG A 3 63.52 -4.95 43.39
C ARG A 3 62.09 -4.58 43.01
N TRP A 4 61.87 -3.32 42.70
CA TRP A 4 60.60 -2.82 42.17
C TRP A 4 60.29 -3.51 40.84
N MET A 5 59.19 -4.27 40.82
CA MET A 5 58.59 -4.80 39.59
C MET A 5 58.13 -3.62 38.72
N HIS A 6 58.53 -3.61 37.45
CA HIS A 6 58.03 -2.67 36.45
C HIS A 6 56.69 -3.17 35.87
N PRO A 7 55.56 -2.47 36.06
CA PRO A 7 54.30 -2.80 35.39
C PRO A 7 54.18 -2.01 34.08
N CYS A 8 55.12 -2.17 33.14
CA CYS A 8 55.11 -1.40 31.87
C CYS A 8 54.57 -2.17 30.66
N ALA A 9 54.44 -3.50 30.72
CA ALA A 9 53.96 -4.29 29.57
C ALA A 9 52.42 -4.30 29.41
N ALA A 10 51.66 -4.20 30.50
CA ALA A 10 50.20 -4.25 30.47
C ALA A 10 49.58 -2.97 29.86
N HIS A 11 50.20 -1.81 30.08
CA HIS A 11 49.71 -0.51 29.61
C HIS A 11 49.76 -0.39 28.07
N GLY A 12 50.86 -0.82 27.42
CA GLY A 12 50.97 -0.76 25.96
C GLY A 12 50.06 -1.74 25.22
N CYS A 13 49.74 -2.89 25.83
CA CYS A 13 48.80 -3.86 25.26
C CYS A 13 47.34 -3.41 25.38
N LEU A 14 46.98 -2.74 26.48
CA LEU A 14 45.66 -2.12 26.64
C LEU A 14 45.46 -0.96 25.65
N ASP A 15 46.48 -0.13 25.44
CA ASP A 15 46.44 1.00 24.50
C ASP A 15 46.21 0.52 23.05
N GLN A 16 46.98 -0.48 22.60
CA GLN A 16 46.79 -1.10 21.28
C GLN A 16 45.41 -1.74 21.11
N ARG A 17 44.85 -2.33 22.18
CA ARG A 17 43.52 -2.95 22.11
C ARG A 17 42.42 -1.89 22.03
N CYS A 18 42.56 -0.81 22.78
CA CYS A 18 41.68 0.35 22.67
C CYS A 18 41.73 0.97 21.26
N ASP A 19 42.92 1.11 20.66
CA ASP A 19 43.07 1.63 19.30
C ASP A 19 42.37 0.75 18.25
N MET A 20 42.51 -0.58 18.36
CA MET A 20 41.80 -1.50 17.47
C MET A 20 40.28 -1.44 17.66
N ASP A 21 39.81 -1.37 18.90
CA ASP A 21 38.40 -1.25 19.21
C ASP A 21 37.82 0.07 18.67
N LEU A 22 38.56 1.18 18.78
CA LEU A 22 38.17 2.47 18.21
C LEU A 22 38.06 2.43 16.68
N VAL A 23 39.02 1.79 16.00
CA VAL A 23 38.97 1.62 14.54
C VAL A 23 37.76 0.77 14.13
N ARG A 24 37.49 -0.33 14.85
CA ARG A 24 36.33 -1.19 14.59
C ARG A 24 35.02 -0.44 14.79
N ILE A 25 34.85 0.22 15.94
CA ILE A 25 33.65 0.98 16.28
C ILE A 25 33.42 2.09 15.25
N ARG A 26 34.49 2.77 14.81
CA ARG A 26 34.38 3.77 13.75
C ARG A 26 33.88 3.17 12.44
N GLY A 27 34.40 2.02 12.04
CA GLY A 27 33.93 1.31 10.84
C GLY A 27 32.45 0.90 10.94
N GLU A 28 32.02 0.42 12.09
CA GLU A 28 30.61 0.10 12.37
C GLU A 28 29.72 1.35 12.30
N ILE A 29 30.15 2.47 12.89
CA ILE A 29 29.44 3.77 12.80
C ILE A 29 29.33 4.23 11.35
N GLU A 30 30.39 4.14 10.56
CA GLU A 30 30.37 4.52 9.15
C GLU A 30 29.43 3.62 8.32
N SER A 31 29.41 2.31 8.60
CA SER A 31 28.46 1.38 7.98
C SER A 31 27.01 1.68 8.37
N LEU A 32 26.73 1.92 9.65
CA LEU A 32 25.39 2.26 10.13
C LEU A 32 24.90 3.59 9.57
N LYS A 33 25.78 4.59 9.43
CA LYS A 33 25.45 5.86 8.75
C LYS A 33 25.04 5.63 7.30
N ALA A 34 25.78 4.79 6.56
CA ALA A 34 25.43 4.48 5.18
C ALA A 34 24.07 3.75 5.08
N GLN A 35 23.80 2.80 5.98
CA GLN A 35 22.51 2.10 6.06
C GLN A 35 21.36 3.07 6.41
N ALA A 36 21.57 3.99 7.34
CA ALA A 36 20.59 5.00 7.72
C ALA A 36 20.20 5.89 6.53
N ILE A 37 21.19 6.40 5.78
CA ILE A 37 20.95 7.19 4.56
C ILE A 37 20.16 6.38 3.52
N GLN A 38 20.48 5.10 3.35
CA GLN A 38 19.77 4.23 2.42
C GLN A 38 18.31 4.03 2.83
N LEU A 39 18.05 3.80 4.12
CA LEU A 39 16.69 3.66 4.65
C LEU A 39 15.89 4.96 4.53
N GLU A 40 16.50 6.11 4.82
CA GLU A 40 15.87 7.42 4.62
C GLU A 40 15.44 7.63 3.16
N MET A 41 16.32 7.28 2.21
CA MET A 41 16.00 7.35 0.79
C MET A 41 14.85 6.39 0.42
N GLN A 42 14.83 5.17 0.96
CA GLN A 42 13.73 4.23 0.74
C GLN A 42 12.40 4.77 1.27
N VAL A 43 12.38 5.30 2.50
CA VAL A 43 11.20 5.94 3.11
C VAL A 43 10.70 7.08 2.23
N TYR A 44 11.59 7.95 1.76
CA TYR A 44 11.22 9.03 0.86
C TYR A 44 10.56 8.52 -0.43
N THR A 45 11.11 7.49 -1.07
CA THR A 45 10.52 6.93 -2.30
C THR A 45 9.16 6.29 -2.07
N ILE A 46 8.95 5.61 -0.94
CA ILE A 46 7.66 5.02 -0.55
C ILE A 46 6.63 6.13 -0.34
N GLN A 47 6.99 7.18 0.38
CA GLN A 47 6.12 8.34 0.61
C GLN A 47 5.75 9.05 -0.70
N ALA A 48 6.71 9.24 -1.60
CA ALA A 48 6.46 9.85 -2.91
C ALA A 48 5.45 9.03 -3.74
N ARG A 49 5.58 7.70 -3.74
CA ARG A 49 4.64 6.80 -4.44
C ARG A 49 3.25 6.80 -3.80
N ALA A 50 3.17 6.82 -2.47
CA ALA A 50 1.90 6.90 -1.76
C ALA A 50 1.18 8.23 -2.04
N ALA A 51 1.92 9.34 -2.12
CA ALA A 51 1.37 10.64 -2.50
C ALA A 51 0.86 10.65 -3.94
N GLU A 52 1.61 10.06 -4.88
CA GLU A 52 1.19 9.94 -6.28
C GLU A 52 -0.06 9.06 -6.43
N ALA A 53 -0.12 7.91 -5.74
CA ALA A 53 -1.31 7.06 -5.75
C ALA A 53 -2.53 7.82 -5.24
N ARG A 54 -2.40 8.56 -4.13
CA ARG A 54 -3.49 9.38 -3.59
C ARG A 54 -3.96 10.42 -4.59
N ARG A 55 -3.03 11.11 -5.26
CA ARG A 55 -3.34 12.11 -6.29
C ARG A 55 -4.12 11.49 -7.44
N ARG A 56 -3.66 10.35 -7.98
CA ARG A 56 -4.36 9.60 -9.05
C ARG A 56 -5.77 9.21 -8.62
N SER A 57 -5.91 8.63 -7.43
CA SER A 57 -7.21 8.18 -6.92
C SER A 57 -8.16 9.34 -6.62
N THR A 58 -7.66 10.48 -6.12
CA THR A 58 -8.48 11.68 -5.95
C THR A 58 -8.99 12.21 -7.29
N MET A 59 -8.16 12.24 -8.33
CA MET A 59 -8.61 12.66 -9.67
C MET A 59 -9.64 11.69 -10.24
N ALA A 60 -9.42 10.37 -10.12
CA ALA A 60 -10.37 9.36 -10.59
C ALA A 60 -11.71 9.43 -9.85
N TYR A 61 -11.68 9.57 -8.51
CA TYR A 61 -12.86 9.78 -7.70
C TYR A 61 -13.64 11.02 -8.14
N GLN A 62 -12.96 12.16 -8.32
CA GLN A 62 -13.58 13.40 -8.78
C GLN A 62 -14.19 13.23 -10.17
N PHE A 63 -13.49 12.56 -11.09
CA PHE A 63 -14.05 12.27 -12.40
C PHE A 63 -15.35 11.47 -12.29
N ASN A 64 -15.31 10.36 -11.56
CA ASN A 64 -16.45 9.48 -11.33
C ASN A 64 -17.62 10.22 -10.66
N SER A 65 -17.36 11.03 -9.63
CA SER A 65 -18.39 11.75 -8.87
C SER A 65 -19.11 12.84 -9.67
N HIS A 66 -18.55 13.24 -10.81
CA HIS A 66 -19.16 14.23 -11.71
C HIS A 66 -19.69 13.61 -13.00
N LEU A 67 -19.63 12.28 -13.16
CA LEU A 67 -20.27 11.60 -14.28
C LEU A 67 -21.78 11.84 -14.20
N GLY A 68 -22.37 12.31 -15.30
CA GLY A 68 -23.82 12.54 -15.40
C GLY A 68 -24.58 11.40 -16.09
N ASP A 69 -23.87 10.46 -16.72
CA ASP A 69 -24.44 9.36 -17.49
C ASP A 69 -23.80 8.03 -17.04
N PRO A 70 -24.60 7.07 -16.53
CA PRO A 70 -24.11 5.76 -16.11
C PRO A 70 -23.51 4.90 -17.23
N GLY A 71 -23.75 5.22 -18.50
CA GLY A 71 -23.20 4.52 -19.66
C GLY A 71 -21.77 4.95 -20.02
N LEU A 72 -21.31 6.08 -19.49
CA LEU A 72 -19.97 6.60 -19.75
C LEU A 72 -18.88 5.81 -18.99
N PRO A 73 -17.65 5.73 -19.54
CA PRO A 73 -16.56 5.05 -18.87
C PRO A 73 -16.29 5.60 -17.47
N ILE A 74 -16.00 4.72 -16.52
CA ILE A 74 -15.56 5.06 -15.17
C ILE A 74 -14.05 4.86 -15.03
N GLU A 75 -13.42 5.63 -14.16
CA GLU A 75 -11.99 5.52 -13.86
C GLU A 75 -11.75 4.69 -12.60
N TYR A 76 -10.70 3.88 -12.60
CA TYR A 76 -10.31 3.11 -11.41
C TYR A 76 -9.50 3.97 -10.43
N LEU A 77 -9.64 3.66 -9.15
CA LEU A 77 -8.80 4.23 -8.11
C LEU A 77 -7.61 3.30 -7.89
N VAL A 78 -6.40 3.87 -7.81
CA VAL A 78 -5.19 3.10 -7.50
C VAL A 78 -4.99 2.97 -5.99
N VAL A 79 -4.32 1.91 -5.57
CA VAL A 79 -3.99 1.67 -4.16
C VAL A 79 -2.48 1.54 -4.01
N CYS A 80 -1.90 2.21 -3.00
CA CYS A 80 -0.50 2.03 -2.66
C CYS A 80 -0.37 0.97 -1.56
N ARG A 81 0.23 -0.19 -1.86
CA ARG A 81 0.54 -1.25 -0.91
C ARG A 81 2.02 -1.59 -0.99
N ASP A 82 2.67 -1.73 0.17
CA ASP A 82 4.09 -2.06 0.29
C ASP A 82 5.02 -1.15 -0.53
N GLY A 83 4.63 0.12 -0.71
CA GLY A 83 5.40 1.09 -1.49
C GLY A 83 5.29 0.93 -3.01
N PHE A 84 4.32 0.16 -3.49
CA PHE A 84 3.99 0.01 -4.92
C PHE A 84 2.60 0.55 -5.21
N ILE A 85 2.43 1.17 -6.38
CA ILE A 85 1.13 1.63 -6.88
C ILE A 85 0.52 0.45 -7.63
N ASN A 86 -0.65 0.01 -7.19
CA ASN A 86 -1.38 -1.11 -7.77
C ASN A 86 -2.63 -0.59 -8.48
N GLU A 87 -2.95 -1.23 -9.60
CA GLU A 87 -4.15 -0.99 -10.39
C GLU A 87 -5.02 -2.25 -10.33
N PRO A 88 -6.35 -2.12 -10.33
CA PRO A 88 -7.20 -3.30 -10.37
C PRO A 88 -7.00 -4.05 -11.69
N PRO A 89 -7.18 -5.38 -11.72
CA PRO A 89 -7.05 -6.15 -12.96
C PRO A 89 -8.04 -5.63 -14.01
N ALA A 90 -7.52 -5.22 -15.18
CA ALA A 90 -8.33 -4.58 -16.22
C ALA A 90 -9.54 -5.42 -16.70
N GLN A 91 -9.44 -6.75 -16.62
CA GLN A 91 -10.53 -7.66 -17.02
C GLN A 91 -11.67 -7.74 -15.97
N LEU A 92 -11.37 -7.32 -14.74
CA LEU A 92 -12.24 -7.36 -13.56
C LEU A 92 -12.63 -5.95 -13.08
N PHE A 93 -12.31 -4.91 -13.86
CA PHE A 93 -12.81 -3.57 -13.60
C PHE A 93 -14.00 -3.29 -14.54
N PRO A 94 -15.14 -2.80 -14.02
CA PRO A 94 -16.30 -2.49 -14.85
C PRO A 94 -16.00 -1.30 -15.75
N ILE A 95 -16.50 -1.35 -16.98
CA ILE A 95 -16.25 -0.33 -18.00
C ILE A 95 -16.99 0.96 -17.63
N ASN A 96 -18.22 0.84 -17.14
CA ASN A 96 -19.09 1.97 -16.78
C ASN A 96 -19.93 1.67 -15.53
N ALA A 97 -20.64 2.69 -15.04
CA ALA A 97 -21.47 2.56 -13.85
C ALA A 97 -22.64 1.59 -14.06
N ALA A 98 -23.19 1.47 -15.28
CA ALA A 98 -24.23 0.50 -15.58
C ALA A 98 -23.76 -0.96 -15.43
N GLU A 99 -22.57 -1.29 -15.92
CA GLU A 99 -21.94 -2.61 -15.71
C GLU A 99 -21.63 -2.81 -14.23
N PHE A 100 -21.10 -1.80 -13.54
CA PHE A 100 -20.85 -1.83 -12.11
C PHE A 100 -22.13 -2.14 -11.31
N PHE A 101 -23.22 -1.40 -11.53
CA PHE A 101 -24.47 -1.62 -10.79
C PHE A 101 -25.16 -2.94 -11.15
N SER A 102 -24.87 -3.53 -12.32
CA SER A 102 -25.32 -4.88 -12.66
C SER A 102 -24.76 -5.96 -11.73
N LEU A 103 -23.64 -5.69 -11.05
CA LEU A 103 -23.01 -6.59 -10.08
C LEU A 103 -23.84 -6.78 -8.80
N ARG A 104 -24.91 -6.00 -8.60
CA ARG A 104 -25.88 -6.20 -7.51
C ARG A 104 -26.49 -7.59 -7.53
N ASN A 105 -26.71 -8.14 -8.73
CA ASN A 105 -27.24 -9.47 -8.94
C ASN A 105 -26.35 -10.19 -9.97
N PRO A 106 -25.20 -10.75 -9.56
CA PRO A 106 -24.26 -11.36 -10.48
C PRO A 106 -24.89 -12.62 -11.10
N THR A 107 -25.15 -12.58 -12.41
CA THR A 107 -25.78 -13.68 -13.16
C THR A 107 -24.76 -14.57 -13.87
N THR A 108 -23.51 -14.12 -13.95
CA THR A 108 -22.42 -14.82 -14.64
C THR A 108 -21.23 -15.01 -13.73
N ASN A 109 -20.44 -16.06 -13.98
CA ASN A 109 -19.16 -16.28 -13.27
C ASN A 109 -18.22 -15.08 -13.40
N ARG A 110 -18.26 -14.38 -14.54
CA ARG A 110 -17.47 -13.16 -14.76
C ARG A 110 -17.91 -12.03 -13.82
N GLN A 111 -19.20 -11.78 -13.67
CA GLN A 111 -19.71 -10.76 -12.75
C GLN A 111 -19.39 -11.10 -11.30
N ALA A 112 -19.53 -12.37 -10.90
CA ALA A 112 -19.15 -12.80 -9.55
C ALA A 112 -17.64 -12.63 -9.28
N ALA A 113 -16.79 -12.96 -10.26
CA ALA A 113 -15.35 -12.74 -10.17
C ALA A 113 -14.98 -11.25 -10.16
N MET A 114 -15.71 -10.42 -10.91
CA MET A 114 -15.54 -8.96 -10.94
C MET A 114 -15.84 -8.36 -9.56
N LEU A 115 -17.01 -8.65 -8.99
CA LEU A 115 -17.39 -8.14 -7.67
C LEU A 115 -16.39 -8.58 -6.59
N ARG A 116 -16.00 -9.86 -6.57
CA ARG A 116 -14.99 -10.39 -5.64
C ARG A 116 -13.65 -9.68 -5.81
N GLY A 117 -13.17 -9.55 -7.04
CA GLY A 117 -11.89 -8.92 -7.34
C GLY A 117 -11.85 -7.44 -6.94
N LEU A 118 -12.95 -6.71 -7.12
CA LEU A 118 -13.07 -5.33 -6.66
C LEU A 118 -13.09 -5.24 -5.12
N ALA A 119 -13.88 -6.09 -4.46
CA ALA A 119 -13.97 -6.09 -3.00
C ALA A 119 -12.62 -6.41 -2.33
N GLU A 120 -11.88 -7.38 -2.88
CA GLU A 120 -10.52 -7.72 -2.44
C GLU A 120 -9.54 -6.60 -2.78
N PHE A 121 -9.63 -6.00 -3.97
CA PHE A 121 -8.72 -4.94 -4.36
C PHE A 121 -8.88 -3.67 -3.53
N TYR A 122 -10.10 -3.31 -3.10
CA TYR A 122 -10.37 -2.12 -2.30
C TYR A 122 -10.52 -2.40 -0.79
N ASP A 123 -10.18 -3.60 -0.33
CA ASP A 123 -10.24 -4.01 1.08
C ASP A 123 -11.63 -3.81 1.73
N ILE A 124 -12.71 -4.07 1.00
CA ILE A 124 -14.10 -3.93 1.50
C ILE A 124 -14.57 -5.17 2.25
N CYS A 125 -14.08 -6.34 1.85
CA CYS A 125 -14.35 -7.59 2.52
C CYS A 125 -13.03 -8.31 2.76
N ASP A 126 -12.94 -9.04 3.87
CA ASP A 126 -11.86 -9.99 4.04
C ASP A 126 -12.00 -11.07 2.94
N PRO A 127 -10.92 -11.46 2.23
CA PRO A 127 -10.97 -12.53 1.23
C PRO A 127 -11.54 -13.85 1.77
N MET A 128 -11.57 -14.06 3.09
CA MET A 128 -12.19 -15.24 3.72
C MET A 128 -13.70 -15.11 3.97
N ASP A 129 -14.29 -13.91 3.83
CA ASP A 129 -15.72 -13.67 3.98
C ASP A 129 -16.45 -13.86 2.64
N HIS A 130 -16.37 -15.08 2.12
CA HIS A 130 -17.07 -15.48 0.90
C HIS A 130 -18.59 -15.47 1.06
N ASP A 131 -19.08 -15.60 2.30
CA ASP A 131 -20.50 -15.64 2.62
C ASP A 131 -21.12 -14.25 2.44
N LEU A 132 -20.44 -13.16 2.85
CA LEU A 132 -20.94 -11.80 2.64
C LEU A 132 -21.16 -11.45 1.16
N LEU A 133 -20.24 -11.84 0.28
CA LEU A 133 -20.35 -11.61 -1.17
C LEU A 133 -21.48 -12.41 -1.82
N ALA A 134 -21.78 -13.60 -1.29
CA ALA A 134 -22.85 -14.46 -1.81
C ALA A 134 -24.22 -14.06 -1.26
N ASP A 135 -24.28 -13.74 0.03
CA ASP A 135 -25.53 -13.48 0.75
C ASP A 135 -26.01 -12.04 0.54
N ARG A 136 -25.08 -11.07 0.52
CA ARG A 136 -25.36 -9.62 0.49
C ARG A 136 -24.46 -8.85 -0.47
N PRO A 137 -24.47 -9.18 -1.78
CA PRO A 137 -23.72 -8.43 -2.80
C PRO A 137 -24.13 -6.96 -2.87
N ASP A 138 -25.35 -6.62 -2.45
CA ASP A 138 -25.88 -5.26 -2.36
C ASP A 138 -25.07 -4.36 -1.42
N LEU A 139 -24.67 -4.88 -0.25
CA LEU A 139 -23.91 -4.13 0.75
C LEU A 139 -22.49 -3.84 0.29
N VAL A 140 -21.83 -4.88 -0.26
CA VAL A 140 -20.47 -4.75 -0.83
C VAL A 140 -20.47 -3.73 -1.97
N LEU A 141 -21.49 -3.79 -2.82
CA LEU A 141 -21.61 -2.87 -3.95
C LEU A 141 -21.85 -1.43 -3.52
N ALA A 142 -22.63 -1.20 -2.47
CA ALA A 142 -22.87 0.14 -1.92
C ALA A 142 -21.57 0.76 -1.35
N GLU A 143 -20.76 -0.04 -0.65
CA GLU A 143 -19.46 0.40 -0.15
C GLU A 143 -18.50 0.69 -1.33
N LEU A 144 -18.46 -0.20 -2.32
CA LEU A 144 -17.67 0.00 -3.55
C LEU A 144 -18.10 1.27 -4.29
N ALA A 145 -19.40 1.53 -4.39
CA ALA A 145 -19.93 2.73 -5.04
C ALA A 145 -19.47 4.00 -4.30
N THR A 146 -19.39 3.94 -2.98
CA THR A 146 -18.88 5.03 -2.15
C THR A 146 -17.39 5.25 -2.37
N VAL A 147 -16.59 4.18 -2.37
CA VAL A 147 -15.14 4.25 -2.63
C VAL A 147 -14.87 4.81 -4.03
N LEU A 148 -15.62 4.38 -5.04
CA LEU A 148 -15.42 4.77 -6.43
C LEU A 148 -16.04 6.13 -6.79
N GLY A 149 -16.87 6.71 -5.92
CA GLY A 149 -17.58 7.98 -6.18
C GLY A 149 -18.73 7.83 -7.18
N LEU A 150 -19.46 6.70 -7.15
CA LEU A 150 -20.54 6.37 -8.08
C LEU A 150 -21.95 6.45 -7.48
N ASN A 151 -22.09 6.75 -6.18
CA ASN A 151 -23.37 6.73 -5.46
C ASN A 151 -24.49 7.53 -6.12
N HIS A 152 -24.18 8.65 -6.77
CA HIS A 152 -25.17 9.52 -7.43
C HIS A 152 -25.68 8.95 -8.76
N LEU A 153 -25.03 7.92 -9.30
CA LEU A 153 -25.43 7.22 -10.53
C LEU A 153 -26.27 5.98 -10.26
N GLU A 154 -26.55 5.67 -8.99
CA GLU A 154 -27.30 4.48 -8.64
C GLU A 154 -28.73 4.53 -9.19
N PRO A 155 -29.13 3.57 -10.04
CA PRO A 155 -30.47 3.55 -10.58
C PRO A 155 -31.49 3.22 -9.48
N GLY A 156 -32.30 4.22 -9.11
CA GLY A 156 -33.34 4.10 -8.08
C GLY A 156 -33.12 4.90 -6.80
N GLY A 157 -32.04 5.71 -6.72
CA GLY A 157 -31.82 6.63 -5.61
C GLY A 157 -32.75 7.85 -5.67
N TYR A 158 -33.79 7.85 -4.85
CA TYR A 158 -34.52 9.03 -4.38
C TYR A 158 -34.43 9.10 -2.86
#